data_AF-A0A072NA94-F1
#
_entry.id   AF-A0A072NA94-F1
#
_cell.length_a   1.000
_cell.length_b   1.000
_cell.length_c   1.000
_cell.angle_alpha   90.00
_cell.angle_beta   90.00
_cell.angle_gamma   90.00
#
_symmetry.space_group_name_H-M   'P 1'
#
loop_
_entity.id
_entity.type
_entity.pdbx_description
1 polymer ?
#
loop_
_entity_poly.entity_id
_entity_poly.type
_entity_poly.pdbx_seq_one_letter_code
_entity_poly.pdbx_strand_id
1 'polypeptide(L)' 'MPTLAKVLILAGVVAILLGLLLAYSPGTLRTLFGWFGRLPGDIRVQSGGTFIFVPWVSMLVVSVLLSLLLRLFR' A
#
# COMPACT_ATOMS: atom_id res chain seq x y z
N MET A 1 23.67 -13.38 -6.53
CA MET A 1 22.87 -13.38 -7.78
C MET A 1 21.62 -14.29 -7.81
N PRO A 2 21.33 -15.22 -6.87
CA PRO A 2 20.02 -15.92 -6.87
C PRO A 2 18.86 -15.07 -6.31
N THR A 3 19.16 -13.91 -5.71
CA THR A 3 18.20 -13.00 -5.11
C THR A 3 17.36 -12.26 -6.15
N LEU A 4 17.96 -11.84 -7.27
CA LEU A 4 17.25 -11.11 -8.33
C LEU A 4 16.19 -11.97 -9.01
N ALA A 5 16.52 -13.22 -9.34
CA ALA A 5 15.57 -14.17 -9.94
C ALA A 5 14.37 -14.43 -9.02
N LYS A 6 14.61 -14.63 -7.72
CA LYS A 6 13.55 -14.78 -6.71
C LYS A 6 12.68 -13.53 -6.59
N VAL A 7 13.28 -12.34 -6.59
CA VAL A 7 12.55 -11.06 -6.57
C VAL A 7 11.68 -10.89 -7.80
N LEU A 8 12.19 -11.23 -9.00
CA LEU A 8 11.42 -11.18 -10.24
C LEU A 8 10.24 -12.14 -10.23
N ILE A 9 10.43 -13.38 -9.77
CA ILE A 9 9.35 -14.36 -9.61
C ILE A 9 8.29 -13.84 -8.64
N LEU A 10 8.72 -13.33 -7.48
CA LEU A 10 7.80 -12.78 -6.48
C LEU A 10 7.00 -11.59 -7.03
N ALA A 11 7.67 -10.67 -7.74
CA ALA A 11 7.02 -9.54 -8.39
C ALA A 11 5.98 -9.98 -9.43
N GLY A 12 6.29 -11.01 -10.24
CA GLY A 12 5.35 -11.59 -11.20
C GLY A 12 4.11 -12.20 -10.53
N VAL A 13 4.30 -12.97 -9.46
CA VAL A 13 3.19 -13.54 -8.68
C VAL A 13 2.30 -12.44 -8.10
N VAL A 14 2.89 -11.40 -7.51
CA VAL A 14 2.16 -10.25 -6.98
C VAL A 14 1.37 -9.54 -8.09
N ALA A 15 1.96 -9.35 -9.27
CA ALA A 15 1.28 -8.72 -10.40
C ALA A 15 0.07 -9.54 -10.88
N ILE A 16 0.18 -10.87 -10.96
CA ILE A 16 -0.94 -11.76 -11.33
C ILE A 16 -2.08 -11.65 -10.30
N LEU A 17 -1.75 -11.71 -9.01
CA LEU A 17 -2.75 -11.59 -7.94
C LEU A 17 -3.48 -10.24 -8.00
N LEU A 18 -2.74 -9.14 -8.23
CA LEU A 18 -3.32 -7.81 -8.43
C LEU A 18 -4.23 -7.77 -9.66
N GLY A 19 -3.81 -8.37 -10.78
CA GLY A 19 -4.62 -8.47 -11.99
C GLY A 19 -5.94 -9.23 -11.77
N LEU A 20 -5.89 -10.35 -11.05
CA LEU A 20 -7.09 -11.12 -10.68
C LEU A 20 -8.02 -10.31 -9.76
N LEU A 21 -7.47 -9.65 -8.74
CA LEU A 21 -8.23 -8.78 -7.83
C LEU A 21 -8.95 -7.67 -8.61
N LEU A 22 -8.26 -7.03 -9.56
CA LEU A 22 -8.84 -5.99 -10.42
C LEU A 22 -9.92 -6.53 -11.37
N ALA A 23 -9.70 -7.71 -11.97
CA ALA A 23 -10.60 -8.29 -12.95
C ALA A 23 -11.92 -8.77 -12.34
N TYR A 24 -11.86 -9.44 -11.17
CA TYR A 24 -13.03 -10.08 -10.56
C TYR A 24 -13.63 -9.29 -9.40
N SER A 25 -12.90 -8.31 -8.88
CA SER A 25 -13.36 -7.55 -7.71
C SER A 25 -12.85 -6.10 -7.75
N PRO A 26 -13.27 -5.31 -8.76
CA PRO A 26 -12.73 -3.97 -9.02
C PRO A 26 -12.91 -2.98 -7.85
N GLY A 27 -13.85 -3.25 -6.94
CA GLY A 27 -14.05 -2.48 -5.71
C GLY A 27 -13.09 -2.82 -4.55
N THR A 28 -12.47 -4.01 -4.55
CA THR A 28 -11.68 -4.52 -3.43
C THR A 28 -10.40 -3.71 -3.21
N LEU A 29 -9.73 -3.29 -4.28
CA LEU A 29 -8.58 -2.38 -4.17
C LEU A 29 -8.98 -1.01 -3.62
N ARG A 30 -10.17 -0.52 -3.98
CA ARG A 30 -10.71 0.75 -3.47
C ARG A 30 -11.09 0.66 -2.00
N THR A 31 -11.61 -0.47 -1.52
CA THR A 31 -11.88 -0.67 -0.09
C THR A 31 -10.59 -0.87 0.71
N LEU A 32 -9.63 -1.64 0.19
CA LEU A 32 -8.34 -1.89 0.86
C LEU A 32 -7.41 -0.68 0.92
N PHE A 33 -7.46 0.24 -0.06
CA PHE A 33 -6.60 1.44 -0.04
C PHE A 33 -7.40 2.73 0.18
N GLY A 34 -8.72 2.66 0.29
CA GLY A 34 -9.58 3.84 0.45
C GLY A 34 -9.36 4.58 1.76
N TRP A 35 -8.87 3.89 2.80
CA TRP A 35 -8.49 4.49 4.09
C TRP A 35 -7.10 5.12 4.07
N PHE A 36 -6.27 4.82 3.06
CA PHE A 36 -4.89 5.28 2.99
C PHE A 36 -4.81 6.81 2.88
N GLY A 37 -4.14 7.42 3.85
CA GLY A 37 -4.04 8.87 4.00
C GLY A 37 -5.29 9.53 4.58
N ARG A 38 -6.33 8.78 4.99
CA ARG A 38 -7.59 9.31 5.57
C ARG A 38 -7.65 9.10 7.08
N LEU A 39 -6.55 8.72 7.71
CA LEU A 39 -6.51 8.53 9.15
C LEU A 39 -6.55 9.90 9.86
N PRO A 40 -7.10 9.96 11.08
CA PRO A 40 -7.04 11.17 11.89
C PRO A 40 -5.56 11.57 12.08
N GLY A 41 -5.21 12.80 11.68
CA GLY A 41 -3.85 13.31 11.68
C GLY A 41 -3.17 13.35 10.31
N ASP A 42 -3.67 12.62 9.31
CA ASP A 42 -3.22 12.80 7.93
C ASP A 42 -3.65 14.19 7.42
N ILE A 43 -2.70 14.96 6.89
CA ILE A 43 -2.95 16.35 6.48
C ILE A 43 -3.38 16.34 5.02
N ARG A 44 -4.59 16.83 4.76
CA ARG A 44 -5.14 17.11 3.43
C ARG A 44 -5.60 18.55 3.40
N VAL A 45 -4.82 19.42 2.79
CA VAL A 45 -5.19 20.82 2.61
C VAL A 45 -5.40 21.07 1.12
N GLN A 46 -6.61 21.45 0.75
CA GLN A 46 -6.97 21.87 -0.60
C GLN A 46 -7.35 23.35 -0.54
N SER A 47 -6.62 24.20 -1.27
CA SER A 47 -6.89 25.64 -1.34
C SER A 47 -6.75 26.10 -2.79
N GLY A 48 -7.85 26.55 -3.41
CA GLY A 48 -7.86 27.02 -4.79
C GLY A 48 -7.28 25.99 -5.76
N GLY A 49 -6.03 26.20 -6.18
CA GLY A 49 -5.24 25.31 -7.05
C GLY A 49 -4.11 24.52 -6.38
N THR A 50 -3.93 24.64 -5.06
CA THR A 50 -2.88 23.94 -4.32
C THR A 50 -3.46 22.79 -3.51
N PHE A 51 -2.86 21.61 -3.65
CA PHE A 51 -3.19 20.41 -2.90
C PHE A 51 -1.95 19.92 -2.14
N ILE A 52 -2.01 19.96 -0.81
CA ILE A 52 -0.96 19.47 0.08
C ILE A 52 -1.47 18.19 0.73
N PHE A 53 -0.74 17.09 0.49
CA PHE A 53 -1.04 15.76 1.03
C PHE A 53 0.14 15.24 1.85
N VAL A 54 -0.03 15.11 3.17
CA VAL A 54 0.98 14.58 4.09
C VAL A 54 0.36 13.45 4.92
N PRO A 55 0.44 12.19 4.45
CA PRO A 55 -0.17 11.03 5.11
C PRO A 55 0.76 10.42 6.17
N TRP A 56 1.31 11.23 7.08
CA TRP A 56 2.35 10.77 8.01
C TRP A 56 1.86 9.71 9.01
N VAL A 57 0.58 9.78 9.44
CA VAL A 57 -0.02 8.78 10.32
C VAL A 57 -0.20 7.46 9.57
N SER A 58 -0.72 7.53 8.35
CA SER A 58 -0.84 6.35 7.49
C SER A 58 0.51 5.69 7.23
N MET A 59 1.57 6.45 6.96
CA MET A 59 2.92 5.90 6.78
C MET A 59 3.47 5.26 8.06
N LEU A 60 3.18 5.84 9.22
CA LEU A 60 3.56 5.26 10.51
C LEU A 60 2.87 3.91 10.75
N VAL A 61 1.55 3.83 10.51
CA VAL A 61 0.79 2.58 10.62
C VAL A 61 1.36 1.50 9.71
N VAL A 62 1.64 1.85 8.44
CA VAL A 62 2.24 0.94 7.46
C VAL A 62 3.61 0.44 7.94
N SER A 63 4.45 1.34 8.44
CA SER A 63 5.79 1.00 8.95
C SER A 63 5.74 0.02 10.12
N VAL A 64 4.84 0.24 11.09
CA VAL A 64 4.63 -0.66 12.23
C VAL A 64 4.13 -2.03 11.76
N LEU A 65 3.14 -2.05 10.85
CA LEU A 65 2.60 -3.28 10.27
C LEU A 65 3.66 -4.11 9.55
N LEU A 66 4.43 -3.48 8.66
CA LEU A 66 5.53 -4.15 7.95
C LEU A 66 6.58 -4.67 8.94
N SER A 67 6.95 -3.88 9.95
CA SER A 67 7.92 -4.29 10.96
C SER A 67 7.44 -5.52 11.75
N LEU A 68 6.16 -5.55 12.12
CA LEU A 68 5.55 -6.67 12.84
C LEU A 68 5.48 -7.93 11.96
N LEU A 69 5.04 -7.79 10.70
CA LEU A 69 4.99 -8.90 9.75
C LEU A 69 6.39 -9.48 9.51
N LEU A 70 7.38 -8.62 9.27
CA LEU A 70 8.76 -9.04 9.09
C LEU A 70 9.30 -9.75 10.33
N ARG A 71 8.89 -9.35 11.54
CA ARG A 71 9.28 -10.02 12.79
C ARG A 71 8.60 -11.38 12.97
N LEU A 72 7.37 -11.52 12.49
CA LEU A 72 6.59 -12.76 12.60
C LEU A 72 7.02 -13.84 11.59
N PHE A 73 7.53 -13.42 10.43
CA PHE A 73 8.09 -14.30 9.40
C PHE A 73 9.62 -14.38 9.41
N ARG A 74 10.30 -13.77 10.40
CA ARG A 74 11.74 -13.91 10.62
C ARG A 74 12.04 -15.18 11.39
#